data_AF-A0A645F5B7-F1
#
_entry.id   AF-A0A645F5B7-F1
#
_cell.length_a   1.000
_cell.length_b   1.000
_cell.length_c   1.000
_cell.angle_alpha   90.00
_cell.angle_beta   90.00
_cell.angle_gamma   90.00
#
_symmetry.space_group_name_H-M   'P 1'
#
loop_
_entity.id
_entity.type
_entity.pdbx_description
1 polymer ?
#
loop_
_entity_poly.entity_id
_entity_poly.type
_entity_poly.pdbx_seq_one_letter_code
_entity_poly.pdbx_strand_id
1 'polypeptide(L)'
;MLVSAVKEIMELTTGSFEREDAKSAGKVEPLEQVVDLLRDELKSRHIARLRDGNCTIELGFMFADLLSNCERVSDHCSNIAVCTIQLHEDSFDTHDYLNTLKKEPDGAFAREYESYKDKFRLPA
;
A
#
# COMPACT_ATOMS: atom_id res chain seq x y z
N MET A 1 -4.83 -11.03 -4.51
CA MET A 1 -5.34 -9.69 -4.15
C MET A 1 -4.32 -8.98 -3.29
N LEU A 2 -4.26 -9.17 -1.96
CA LEU A 2 -3.21 -8.56 -1.11
C LEU A 2 -1.79 -8.92 -1.57
N VAL A 3 -1.45 -10.21 -1.67
CA VAL A 3 -0.12 -10.65 -2.15
C VAL A 3 0.18 -10.13 -3.56
N SER A 4 -0.84 -9.98 -4.41
CA SER A 4 -0.68 -9.43 -5.77
C SER A 4 -0.36 -7.94 -5.73
N ALA A 5 -1.04 -7.18 -4.86
CA ALA A 5 -0.76 -5.76 -4.62
C ALA A 5 0.64 -5.56 -4.04
N VAL A 6 1.07 -6.42 -3.09
CA VAL A 6 2.42 -6.39 -2.52
C VAL A 6 3.49 -6.70 -3.58
N LYS A 7 3.24 -7.64 -4.50
CA LYS A 7 4.17 -7.87 -5.61
C LYS A 7 4.26 -6.67 -6.55
N GLU A 8 3.11 -6.09 -6.90
CA GLU A 8 3.07 -4.96 -7.81
C GLU A 8 3.72 -3.71 -7.21
N ILE A 9 3.51 -3.43 -5.92
CA ILE A 9 4.17 -2.29 -5.27
C ILE A 9 5.69 -2.47 -5.20
N MET A 10 6.17 -3.71 -4.99
CA MET A 10 7.60 -4.02 -5.04
C MET A 10 8.17 -3.79 -6.45
N GLU A 11 7.54 -4.33 -7.48
CA GLU A 11 7.97 -4.17 -8.89
C GLU A 11 7.94 -2.70 -9.34
N LEU A 12 6.90 -1.96 -8.94
CA LEU A 12 6.78 -0.53 -9.20
C LEU A 12 7.91 0.25 -8.54
N THR A 13 8.18 -0.03 -7.26
CA THR A 13 9.21 0.66 -6.46
C THR A 13 10.61 0.39 -6.99
N THR A 14 10.96 -0.88 -7.24
CA THR A 14 12.28 -1.22 -7.79
C THR A 14 12.45 -0.61 -9.17
N GLY A 15 11.42 -0.71 -10.02
CA GLY A 15 11.46 -0.12 -11.35
C GLY A 15 11.58 1.41 -11.35
N SER A 16 10.86 2.11 -10.48
CA SER A 16 10.97 3.57 -10.38
C SER A 16 12.33 3.99 -9.83
N PHE A 17 12.87 3.26 -8.86
CA PHE A 17 14.17 3.55 -8.27
C PHE A 17 15.32 3.35 -9.28
N GLU A 18 15.36 2.20 -9.97
CA GLU A 18 16.41 1.88 -10.95
C GLU A 18 16.46 2.86 -12.12
N ARG A 19 15.32 3.47 -12.48
CA ARG A 19 15.19 4.40 -13.59
C ARG A 19 15.19 5.87 -13.16
N GLU A 20 15.35 6.14 -11.86
CA GLU A 20 15.21 7.48 -11.28
C GLU A 20 13.90 8.18 -11.70
N ASP A 21 12.82 7.40 -11.85
CA ASP A 21 11.53 7.86 -12.37
C ASP A 21 10.61 8.30 -11.22
N ALA A 22 10.73 9.58 -10.85
CA ALA A 22 9.93 10.22 -9.81
C ALA A 22 8.41 10.14 -10.09
N LYS A 23 7.99 10.16 -11.36
CA LYS A 23 6.58 10.10 -11.72
C LYS A 23 5.99 8.72 -11.44
N SER A 24 6.74 7.65 -11.76
CA SER A 24 6.33 6.28 -11.42
C SER A 24 6.39 6.04 -9.91
N ALA A 25 7.39 6.59 -9.21
CA ALA A 25 7.49 6.52 -7.75
C ALA A 25 6.26 7.15 -7.06
N GLY A 26 5.70 8.23 -7.61
CA GLY A 26 4.47 8.86 -7.09
C GLY A 26 3.23 7.96 -7.09
N LYS A 27 3.26 6.81 -7.78
CA LYS A 27 2.16 5.82 -7.78
C LYS A 27 2.26 4.78 -6.66
N VAL A 28 3.40 4.73 -5.95
CA VAL A 28 3.63 3.76 -4.87
C VAL A 28 2.75 4.06 -3.66
N GLU A 29 2.66 5.33 -3.24
CA GLU A 29 1.86 5.73 -2.08
C GLU A 29 0.35 5.42 -2.25
N PRO A 30 -0.32 5.71 -3.39
CA PRO A 30 -1.68 5.25 -3.61
C PRO A 30 -1.87 3.74 -3.46
N LEU A 31 -0.90 2.94 -3.91
CA LEU A 31 -0.97 1.48 -3.83
C LEU A 31 -0.72 0.97 -2.40
N GLU A 32 0.17 1.61 -1.65
CA GLU A 32 0.36 1.35 -0.21
C GLU A 32 -0.96 1.52 0.55
N GLN A 33 -1.69 2.62 0.32
CA GLN A 33 -2.98 2.83 0.99
C GLN A 33 -4.03 1.76 0.64
N VAL A 34 -3.94 1.17 -0.55
CA VAL A 34 -4.80 0.03 -0.93
C VAL A 34 -4.35 -1.25 -0.23
N VAL A 35 -3.05 -1.49 -0.05
CA VAL A 35 -2.53 -2.61 0.76
C VAL A 35 -3.04 -2.51 2.20
N ASP A 36 -3.01 -1.31 2.77
CA ASP A 36 -3.54 -1.00 4.09
C ASP A 36 -5.05 -1.26 4.23
N LEU A 37 -5.83 -0.80 3.25
CA LEU A 37 -7.26 -1.10 3.18
C LEU A 37 -7.53 -2.61 3.13
N LEU A 38 -6.76 -3.36 2.32
CA LEU A 38 -6.91 -4.80 2.18
C LEU A 38 -6.51 -5.54 3.47
N ARG A 39 -5.46 -5.09 4.17
CA ARG A 39 -5.05 -5.60 5.48
C ARG A 39 -6.21 -5.50 6.48
N ASP A 40 -6.82 -4.32 6.59
CA ASP A 40 -7.86 -4.06 7.59
C ASP A 40 -9.16 -4.81 7.30
N GLU A 41 -9.54 -4.90 6.03
CA GLU A 41 -10.70 -5.68 5.60
C GLU A 41 -10.48 -7.19 5.85
N LEU A 42 -9.31 -7.73 5.51
CA LEU A 42 -8.98 -9.14 5.75
C LEU A 42 -8.95 -9.48 7.24
N LYS A 43 -8.41 -8.57 8.08
CA LYS A 43 -8.43 -8.69 9.54
C LYS A 43 -9.86 -8.70 10.07
N SER A 44 -10.71 -7.80 9.60
CA SER A 44 -12.13 -7.73 9.98
C SER A 44 -12.90 -9.00 9.62
N ARG A 45 -12.69 -9.53 8.40
CA ARG A 45 -13.26 -10.83 7.97
C ARG A 45 -12.75 -12.00 8.80
N HIS A 46 -11.49 -11.99 9.23
CA HIS A 46 -10.95 -13.01 10.12
C HIS A 46 -11.62 -12.97 11.50
N ILE A 47 -11.81 -11.78 12.07
CA ILE A 47 -12.51 -11.62 13.36
C ILE A 47 -13.95 -12.14 13.27
N ALA A 48 -14.66 -11.88 12.16
CA ALA A 48 -16.00 -12.43 11.94
C ALA A 48 -16.00 -13.96 11.91
N ARG A 49 -15.08 -14.58 11.16
CA ARG A 49 -14.92 -16.05 11.13
C ARG A 49 -14.59 -16.64 12.49
N LEU A 50 -13.76 -15.96 13.28
CA LEU A 50 -13.42 -16.39 14.64
C LEU A 50 -14.65 -16.37 15.55
N ARG A 51 -15.46 -15.31 15.50
CA ARG A 51 -16.71 -15.20 16.27
C ARG A 51 -17.72 -16.30 15.93
N ASP A 52 -17.75 -16.69 14.66
CA ASP A 52 -18.67 -17.73 14.16
C ASP A 52 -18.11 -19.16 14.36
N GLY A 53 -16.93 -19.31 14.98
CA GLY A 53 -16.30 -20.61 15.24
C GLY A 53 -15.62 -21.27 14.02
N ASN A 54 -15.52 -20.54 12.91
CA ASN A 54 -14.94 -21.02 11.65
C ASN A 54 -13.40 -20.87 11.59
N CYS A 55 -12.78 -20.27 12.60
CA CYS A 55 -11.33 -20.10 12.74
C CYS A 55 -10.92 -20.31 14.21
N THR A 56 -9.66 -20.66 14.43
CA THR A 56 -9.09 -20.77 15.78
C THR A 56 -8.25 -19.54 16.12
N ILE A 57 -8.01 -19.33 17.42
CA ILE A 57 -7.21 -18.21 17.92
C ILE A 57 -5.75 -18.32 17.42
N GLU A 58 -5.20 -19.52 17.39
CA GLU A 58 -3.83 -19.79 16.94
C GLU A 58 -3.66 -19.42 15.46
N LEU A 59 -4.62 -19.80 14.61
CA LEU A 59 -4.63 -19.40 13.19
C LEU A 59 -4.79 -17.89 13.03
N GLY A 60 -5.50 -17.24 13.96
CA GLY A 60 -5.65 -15.79 13.98
C GLY A 60 -4.34 -15.05 14.23
N PHE A 61 -3.50 -15.54 15.15
CA PHE A 61 -2.16 -14.99 15.38
C PHE A 61 -1.28 -15.09 14.13
N MET A 62 -1.19 -16.30 13.55
CA MET A 62 -0.39 -16.51 12.34
C MET A 62 -0.88 -15.63 11.18
N PHE A 63 -2.20 -15.49 11.01
CA PHE A 63 -2.76 -14.66 9.95
C PHE A 63 -2.49 -13.17 10.16
N ALA A 64 -2.63 -12.67 11.39
CA ALA A 64 -2.32 -11.28 11.73
C ALA A 64 -0.84 -10.94 11.48
N ASP A 65 0.07 -11.84 11.84
CA ASP A 65 1.50 -11.66 11.57
C ASP A 65 1.79 -11.59 10.07
N LEU A 66 1.17 -12.43 9.26
CA LEU A 66 1.33 -12.38 7.80
C LEU A 66 0.80 -11.07 7.20
N LEU A 67 -0.35 -10.59 7.69
CA LEU A 67 -0.91 -9.30 7.27
C LEU A 67 0.01 -8.13 7.63
N SER A 68 0.54 -8.11 8.85
CA SER A 68 1.49 -7.07 9.28
C SER A 68 2.78 -7.12 8.48
N ASN A 69 3.31 -8.31 8.17
CA ASN A 69 4.50 -8.40 7.32
C ASN A 69 4.26 -7.88 5.89
N CYS A 70 3.06 -8.10 5.33
CA CYS A 70 2.72 -7.57 4.01
C CYS A 70 2.66 -6.04 4.00
N GLU A 71 2.06 -5.44 5.02
CA GLU A 71 2.01 -3.99 5.18
C GLU A 71 3.41 -3.40 5.40
N ARG A 72 4.23 -3.98 6.27
CA ARG A 72 5.61 -3.51 6.45
C ARG A 72 6.42 -3.49 5.15
N VAL A 73 6.18 -4.45 4.26
CA VAL A 73 6.81 -4.45 2.93
C VAL A 73 6.31 -3.27 2.09
N SER A 74 5.00 -2.97 2.08
CA SER A 74 4.48 -1.82 1.34
C SER A 74 4.93 -0.48 1.93
N ASP A 75 5.03 -0.36 3.26
CA ASP A 75 5.58 0.82 3.93
C ASP A 75 7.03 1.09 3.53
N HIS A 76 7.86 0.03 3.50
CA HIS A 76 9.22 0.15 3.02
C HIS A 76 9.29 0.57 1.55
N CYS A 77 8.36 0.09 0.72
CA CYS A 77 8.24 0.52 -0.66
C CYS A 77 7.90 2.00 -0.78
N SER A 78 6.91 2.49 -0.02
CA SER A 78 6.56 3.92 0.05
C SER A 78 7.76 4.77 0.45
N ASN A 79 8.50 4.38 1.51
CA ASN A 79 9.70 5.11 1.93
C ASN A 79 10.76 5.22 0.82
N ILE A 80 11.00 4.14 0.06
CA ILE A 80 11.95 4.16 -1.07
C ILE A 80 11.46 5.06 -2.20
N ALA A 81 10.16 5.01 -2.52
CA ALA A 81 9.56 5.84 -3.55
C ALA A 81 9.66 7.33 -3.20
N VAL A 82 9.42 7.68 -1.94
CA VAL A 82 9.59 9.03 -1.42
C VAL A 82 11.03 9.50 -1.59
N CYS A 83 12.02 8.68 -1.20
CA CYS A 83 13.43 8.99 -1.46
C CYS A 83 13.73 9.18 -2.96
N THR A 84 13.11 8.37 -3.83
CA THR A 84 13.29 8.47 -5.29
C THR A 84 12.78 9.79 -5.84
N ILE A 85 11.61 10.25 -5.37
CA ILE A 85 11.03 11.55 -5.75
C ILE A 85 11.93 12.69 -5.27
N GLN A 86 12.43 12.60 -4.04
CA GLN A 86 13.29 13.63 -3.46
C GLN A 86 14.67 13.71 -4.11
N LEU A 87 15.24 12.61 -4.63
CA LEU A 87 16.49 12.70 -5.38
C LEU A 87 16.35 13.50 -6.68
N HIS A 88 15.13 13.64 -7.20
CA HIS A 88 14.83 14.40 -8.40
C HIS A 88 14.43 15.87 -8.11
N GLU A 89 14.07 16.20 -6.86
CA GLU A 89 13.74 17.56 -6.42
C GLU A 89 14.87 18.08 -5.50
N ASP A 90 15.56 19.18 -5.86
CA ASP A 90 16.69 19.76 -5.11
C ASP A 90 16.35 20.27 -3.66
N SER A 91 15.25 19.81 -3.05
CA SER A 91 14.66 20.31 -1.82
C SER A 91 14.20 19.17 -0.89
N PHE A 92 14.87 19.03 0.25
CA PHE A 92 14.54 18.06 1.31
C PHE A 92 13.34 18.53 2.16
N ASP A 93 12.11 18.24 1.75
CA ASP A 93 10.95 18.31 2.67
C ASP A 93 9.92 17.19 2.43
N THR A 94 10.11 16.07 3.12
CA THR A 94 9.44 14.76 2.88
C THR A 94 7.98 14.72 3.32
N HIS A 95 7.66 15.39 4.43
CA HIS A 95 6.37 15.25 5.10
C HIS A 95 5.31 16.19 4.51
N ASP A 96 5.70 17.35 3.98
CA ASP A 96 4.76 18.29 3.36
C ASP A 96 4.32 17.83 1.97
N TYR A 97 5.18 17.16 1.22
CA TYR A 97 4.85 16.62 -0.11
C TYR A 97 3.69 15.61 -0.06
N LEU A 98 3.81 14.58 0.79
CA LEU A 98 2.79 13.53 0.93
C LEU A 98 1.45 14.09 1.45
N ASN A 99 1.51 15.00 2.42
CA ASN A 99 0.31 15.64 2.96
C ASN A 99 -0.39 16.55 1.93
N THR A 100 0.35 17.14 1.01
CA THR A 100 -0.21 17.99 -0.05
C THR A 100 -0.89 17.14 -1.13
N LEU A 101 -0.24 16.06 -1.58
CA LEU A 101 -0.82 15.15 -2.57
C LEU A 101 -2.12 14.47 -2.11
N LYS A 102 -2.18 14.07 -0.83
CA LYS A 102 -3.37 13.43 -0.26
C LYS A 102 -4.58 14.36 -0.11
N LYS A 103 -4.37 15.68 -0.13
CA LYS A 103 -5.43 16.69 0.09
C LYS A 103 -6.14 17.15 -1.18
N GLU A 104 -5.66 16.78 -2.37
CA GLU A 104 -6.33 17.09 -3.63
C GLU A 104 -7.37 16.02 -3.98
N PRO A 105 -8.69 16.28 -3.82
CA PRO A 105 -9.73 15.25 -3.95
C PRO A 105 -9.84 14.69 -5.38
N ASP A 106 -9.49 15.49 -6.39
CA ASP A 106 -9.47 15.13 -7.82
C ASP A 106 -8.03 15.06 -8.38
N GLY A 107 -7.04 14.87 -7.49
CA GLY A 107 -5.63 14.78 -7.85
C GLY A 107 -5.25 13.47 -8.54
N ALA A 108 -4.02 13.39 -9.05
CA ALA A 108 -3.48 12.14 -9.60
C ALA A 108 -3.48 11.01 -8.57
N PHE A 109 -3.24 11.35 -7.30
CA PHE A 109 -3.30 10.43 -6.16
C PHE A 109 -4.65 9.70 -6.07
N ALA A 110 -5.75 10.46 -5.99
CA ALA A 110 -7.09 9.91 -5.81
C ALA A 110 -7.49 9.00 -6.98
N ARG A 111 -7.12 9.36 -8.22
CA ARG A 111 -7.38 8.52 -9.41
C ARG A 111 -6.61 7.20 -9.36
N GLU A 112 -5.33 7.23 -9.02
CA GLU A 112 -4.51 6.01 -8.92
C GLU A 112 -4.99 5.13 -7.76
N TYR A 113 -5.35 5.73 -6.61
CA TYR A 113 -5.91 5.03 -5.47
C TYR A 113 -7.20 4.26 -5.84
N GLU A 114 -8.18 4.94 -6.45
CA GLU A 114 -9.43 4.27 -6.84
C GLU A 114 -9.19 3.20 -7.92
N SER A 115 -8.28 3.45 -8.88
CA SER A 115 -7.87 2.44 -9.88
C SER A 115 -7.28 1.18 -9.22
N TYR A 116 -6.36 1.33 -8.26
CA TYR A 116 -5.79 0.20 -7.54
C TYR A 116 -6.82 -0.51 -6.65
N LYS A 117 -7.68 0.25 -5.98
CA LYS A 117 -8.75 -0.29 -5.13
C LYS A 117 -9.72 -1.15 -5.94
N ASP A 118 -10.11 -0.71 -7.13
CA ASP A 118 -10.93 -1.50 -8.05
C ASP A 118 -10.18 -2.74 -8.55
N LYS A 119 -8.91 -2.59 -8.94
CA LYS A 119 -8.06 -3.68 -9.44
C LYS A 119 -7.86 -4.80 -8.42
N PHE A 120 -7.70 -4.47 -7.14
CA PHE A 120 -7.41 -5.44 -6.07
C PHE A 120 -8.60 -5.73 -5.16
N ARG A 121 -9.81 -5.35 -5.58
CA ARG A 121 -11.06 -5.50 -4.81
C ARG A 121 -11.32 -6.95 -4.41
N LEU A 122 -11.37 -7.20 -3.10
CA LEU A 122 -11.68 -8.52 -2.52
C LEU A 122 -13.00 -9.10 -3.04
N PRO A 123 -13.11 -10.43 -3.14
CA PRO A 123 -14.36 -11.06 -3.56
C PRO A 123 -15.42 -10.85 -2.49
N ALA A 124 -16.68 -10.88 -2.92
CA ALA A 124 -17.82 -10.88 -2.00
C ALA A 124 -17.80 -12.13 -1.09
#